data_AF-A0A257B9J3-F1
#
_entry.id   AF-A0A257B9J3-F1
#
_cell.length_a   1.000
_cell.length_b   1.000
_cell.length_c   1.000
_cell.angle_alpha   90.00
_cell.angle_beta   90.00
_cell.angle_gamma   90.00
#
_symmetry.space_group_name_H-M   'P 1'
#
loop_
_entity.id
_entity.type
_entity.pdbx_description
1 polymer ?
#
loop_
_entity_poly.entity_id
_entity_poly.type
_entity_poly.pdbx_seq_one_letter_code
_entity_poly.pdbx_strand_id
1 'polypeptide(L)'
;KVTLKATLQRAFEYLENAYHRVFGCWHTNMSRPFTVSQRTYRMYLNCGAHRAFDTQLWKMVGPYYVDRPRIGTEYQPTFTTFTIAQPQAAALPATRKLRRAA
;
A
#
# COMPACT_ATOMS: atom_id res chain seq x y z
N LYS A 1 -14.66 46.37 -18.54
CA LYS A 1 -14.88 46.35 -17.08
C LYS A 1 -14.90 44.89 -16.64
N VAL A 2 -13.81 44.39 -16.05
CA VAL A 2 -13.74 42.99 -15.59
C VAL A 2 -14.68 42.86 -14.39
N THR A 3 -15.65 41.96 -14.49
CA THR A 3 -16.68 41.75 -13.47
C THR A 3 -16.07 41.18 -12.19
N LEU A 4 -16.23 41.90 -11.09
CA LEU A 4 -15.68 41.56 -9.76
C LEU A 4 -16.04 40.14 -9.29
N LYS A 5 -17.19 39.61 -9.73
CA LYS A 5 -17.59 38.22 -9.48
C LYS A 5 -16.70 37.18 -10.16
N ALA A 6 -16.23 37.46 -11.38
CA ALA A 6 -15.41 36.52 -12.16
C ALA A 6 -13.96 36.44 -11.63
N THR A 7 -13.43 37.54 -11.08
CA THR A 7 -12.14 37.53 -10.38
C THR A 7 -12.22 36.79 -9.05
N LEU A 8 -13.32 36.95 -8.31
CA LEU A 8 -13.55 36.24 -7.05
C LEU A 8 -13.67 34.72 -7.25
N GLN A 9 -14.41 34.28 -8.27
CA GLN A 9 -14.54 32.85 -8.60
C GLN A 9 -13.19 32.22 -8.94
N ARG A 10 -12.40 32.86 -9.81
CA ARG A 10 -11.05 32.38 -10.15
C ARG A 10 -10.11 32.34 -8.95
N ALA A 11 -10.23 33.31 -8.04
CA ALA A 11 -9.44 33.31 -6.81
C ALA A 11 -9.83 32.14 -5.88
N PHE A 12 -11.12 31.83 -5.78
CA PHE A 12 -11.60 30.69 -4.99
C PHE A 12 -11.15 29.35 -5.57
N GLU A 13 -11.25 29.17 -6.88
CA GLU A 13 -10.73 27.98 -7.58
C GLU A 13 -9.21 27.81 -7.37
N TYR A 14 -8.46 28.91 -7.40
CA TYR A 14 -7.03 28.87 -7.14
C TYR A 14 -6.72 28.48 -5.69
N LEU A 15 -7.49 29.00 -4.74
CA LEU A 15 -7.37 28.68 -3.32
C LEU A 15 -7.71 27.22 -3.03
N GLU A 16 -8.79 26.67 -3.58
CA GLU A 16 -9.13 25.25 -3.42
C GLU A 16 -8.05 24.34 -4.01
N ASN A 17 -7.55 24.67 -5.21
CA ASN A 17 -6.46 23.91 -5.84
C ASN A 17 -5.15 23.98 -5.03
N ALA A 18 -4.82 25.15 -4.46
CA ALA A 18 -3.68 25.31 -3.58
C ALA A 18 -3.88 24.52 -2.28
N TYR A 19 -5.08 24.56 -1.70
CA TYR A 19 -5.43 23.79 -0.51
C TYR A 19 -5.29 22.28 -0.76
N HIS A 20 -5.80 21.75 -1.87
CA HIS A 20 -5.65 20.33 -2.21
C HIS A 20 -4.20 19.92 -2.53
N ARG A 21 -3.34 20.84 -2.96
CA ARG A 21 -1.90 20.58 -3.13
C ARG A 21 -1.14 20.58 -1.81
N VAL A 22 -1.47 21.51 -0.91
CA VAL A 22 -0.77 21.71 0.37
C VAL A 22 -1.31 20.78 1.46
N PHE A 23 -2.61 20.47 1.46
CA PHE A 23 -3.27 19.55 2.39
C PHE A 23 -3.71 18.24 1.72
N GLY A 24 -3.25 17.99 0.50
CA GLY A 24 -3.45 16.72 -0.18
C GLY A 24 -2.82 15.55 0.58
N CYS A 25 -2.93 14.34 0.04
CA CYS A 25 -2.28 13.18 0.66
C CYS A 25 -0.76 13.30 0.51
N TRP A 26 -0.07 13.62 1.60
CA TRP A 26 1.39 13.74 1.64
C TRP A 26 2.13 12.42 1.49
N HIS A 27 1.41 11.32 1.30
CA HIS A 27 2.04 10.09 0.83
C HIS A 27 3.24 9.68 1.72
N THR A 28 3.09 9.84 3.03
CA THR A 28 4.13 9.52 4.03
C THR A 28 3.89 8.16 4.69
N ASN A 29 2.63 7.76 4.86
CA ASN A 29 2.27 6.51 5.53
C ASN A 29 1.97 5.40 4.52
N MET A 30 3.02 4.68 4.13
CA MET A 30 2.94 3.52 3.25
C MET A 30 2.72 2.22 4.00
N SER A 31 1.92 1.35 3.39
CA SER A 31 1.80 -0.04 3.81
C SER A 31 3.11 -0.81 3.64
N ARG A 32 3.15 -2.02 4.22
CA ARG A 32 4.15 -3.04 3.90
C ARG A 32 4.07 -3.38 2.40
N PRO A 33 5.19 -3.77 1.76
CA PRO A 33 5.17 -4.24 0.39
C PRO A 33 4.31 -5.51 0.30
N PHE A 34 3.36 -5.51 -0.62
CA PHE A 34 2.49 -6.64 -0.91
C PHE A 34 2.73 -7.10 -2.34
N THR A 35 2.75 -8.40 -2.55
CA THR A 35 2.87 -9.00 -3.88
C THR A 35 1.55 -9.66 -4.25
N VAL A 36 0.90 -9.15 -5.30
CA VAL A 36 -0.34 -9.72 -5.85
C VAL A 36 -0.13 -9.96 -7.34
N SER A 37 -0.50 -11.14 -7.84
CA SER A 37 -0.42 -11.48 -9.26
C SER A 37 0.94 -11.13 -9.90
N GLN A 38 2.02 -11.50 -9.20
CA GLN A 38 3.42 -11.26 -9.60
C GLN A 38 3.88 -9.78 -9.62
N ARG A 39 3.06 -8.84 -9.13
CA ARG A 39 3.44 -7.43 -8.98
C ARG A 39 3.57 -7.07 -7.52
N THR A 40 4.68 -6.47 -7.15
CA THR A 40 4.88 -5.94 -5.80
C THR A 40 4.59 -4.45 -5.77
N TYR A 41 3.77 -4.01 -4.82
CA TYR A 41 3.39 -2.61 -4.66
C TYR A 41 3.22 -2.25 -3.18
N ARG A 42 3.17 -0.94 -2.91
CA ARG A 42 2.79 -0.38 -1.62
C ARG A 42 1.61 0.56 -1.82
N MET A 43 0.69 0.59 -0.86
CA MET A 43 -0.46 1.49 -0.86
C MET A 43 -0.32 2.53 0.26
N TYR A 44 -0.84 3.73 0.02
CA TYR A 44 -1.00 4.72 1.09
C TYR A 44 -2.25 4.45 1.90
N LEU A 45 -2.08 4.37 3.21
CA LEU A 45 -3.19 4.08 4.11
C LEU A 45 -4.23 5.21 4.18
N ASN A 46 -3.80 6.45 3.94
CA ASN A 46 -4.68 7.61 4.06
C ASN A 46 -5.53 7.88 2.81
N CYS A 47 -5.01 7.57 1.62
CA CYS A 47 -5.65 7.93 0.34
C CYS A 47 -5.77 6.79 -0.66
N GLY A 48 -5.26 5.59 -0.35
CA GLY A 48 -5.38 4.42 -1.22
C GLY A 48 -4.60 4.52 -2.54
N ALA A 49 -3.70 5.49 -2.69
CA ALA A 49 -2.85 5.55 -3.87
C ALA A 49 -1.80 4.44 -3.79
N HIS A 50 -1.59 3.75 -4.91
CA HIS A 50 -0.68 2.63 -5.08
C HIS A 50 0.59 3.10 -5.80
N ARG A 51 1.72 2.45 -5.48
CA ARG A 51 2.98 2.61 -6.22
C ARG A 51 3.70 1.28 -6.35
N ALA A 52 4.25 1.03 -7.52
CA ALA A 52 5.03 -0.18 -7.76
C ALA A 52 6.32 -0.16 -6.91
N PHE A 53 6.69 -1.34 -6.41
CA PHE A 53 7.86 -1.53 -5.58
C PHE A 53 8.71 -2.64 -6.17
N ASP A 54 9.95 -2.29 -6.52
CA ASP A 54 10.93 -3.24 -7.01
C ASP A 54 11.59 -3.93 -5.82
N THR A 55 11.40 -5.24 -5.72
CA THR A 55 11.95 -6.08 -4.65
C THR A 55 13.44 -6.38 -4.81
N GLN A 56 13.99 -6.26 -6.02
CA GLN A 56 15.43 -6.45 -6.26
C GLN A 56 16.21 -5.20 -5.87
N LEU A 57 15.73 -4.03 -6.32
CA LEU A 57 16.37 -2.75 -6.03
C LEU A 57 15.96 -2.16 -4.67
N TRP A 58 14.93 -2.73 -4.04
CA TRP A 58 14.34 -2.22 -2.79
C TRP A 58 13.88 -0.76 -2.90
N LYS A 59 13.36 -0.38 -4.07
CA LYS A 59 12.97 1.00 -4.40
C LYS A 59 11.58 1.07 -4.98
N MET A 60 10.90 2.17 -4.69
CA MET A 60 9.63 2.50 -5.37
C MET A 60 9.92 2.95 -6.79
N VAL A 61 9.16 2.42 -7.74
CA VAL A 61 9.31 2.69 -9.17
C VAL A 61 7.99 3.18 -9.77
N GLY A 62 8.09 4.10 -10.73
CA GLY A 62 6.94 4.64 -11.46
C GLY A 62 6.09 5.67 -10.71
N PRO A 63 5.03 6.17 -11.37
CA PRO A 63 4.09 7.14 -10.82
C PRO A 63 3.09 6.50 -9.85
N TYR A 64 2.44 7.34 -9.05
CA TYR A 64 1.30 6.93 -8.23
C TYR A 64 0.07 6.69 -9.09
N TYR A 65 -0.66 5.61 -8.83
CA TYR A 65 -1.94 5.32 -9.46
C TYR A 65 -2.98 5.01 -8.40
N VAL A 66 -4.25 5.31 -8.66
CA VAL A 66 -5.34 4.98 -7.76
C VAL A 66 -6.22 3.97 -8.48
N ASP A 67 -6.30 2.76 -7.94
CA ASP A 67 -7.26 1.78 -8.42
C ASP A 67 -8.63 2.21 -7.91
N ARG A 68 -9.29 3.10 -8.65
CA ARG A 68 -10.69 3.42 -8.40
C ARG A 68 -11.51 2.22 -8.86
N PRO A 69 -12.17 1.46 -7.95
CA PRO A 69 -13.13 0.47 -8.40
C PRO A 69 -14.16 1.21 -9.25
N ARG A 70 -14.46 0.70 -10.45
CA ARG A 70 -15.59 1.23 -11.21
C ARG A 70 -16.81 1.03 -10.33
N ILE A 71 -17.63 2.07 -10.15
CA ILE A 71 -18.89 1.96 -9.38
C ILE A 71 -19.65 0.74 -9.93
N GLY A 72 -19.79 -0.31 -9.12
CA GLY A 72 -20.37 -1.60 -9.50
C GLY A 72 -19.43 -2.81 -9.52
N THR A 73 -18.11 -2.63 -9.47
CA THR A 73 -17.16 -3.75 -9.25
C THR A 73 -16.90 -3.88 -7.76
N GLU A 74 -17.68 -4.74 -7.10
CA GLU A 74 -17.39 -5.20 -5.75
C GLU A 74 -15.99 -5.86 -5.76
N TYR A 75 -15.07 -5.37 -4.92
CA TYR A 75 -13.79 -6.04 -4.73
C TYR A 75 -14.07 -7.35 -4.00
N GLN A 76 -14.23 -8.42 -4.76
CA GLN A 76 -14.22 -9.77 -4.24
C GLN A 76 -12.75 -10.19 -4.10
N PRO A 77 -12.16 -10.18 -2.90
CA PRO A 77 -10.87 -10.83 -2.73
C PRO A 77 -11.07 -12.31 -3.06
N THR A 78 -10.47 -12.77 -4.16
CA THR A 78 -10.35 -14.20 -4.40
C THR A 78 -9.44 -14.74 -3.30
N PHE A 79 -10.04 -15.15 -2.18
CA PHE A 79 -9.35 -15.94 -1.18
C PHE A 79 -9.07 -17.30 -1.80
N THR A 80 -8.04 -17.39 -2.65
CA THR A 80 -7.42 -18.68 -2.93
C THR A 80 -6.90 -19.16 -1.59
N THR A 81 -7.59 -20.11 -1.00
CA THR A 81 -7.15 -20.83 0.18
C THR A 81 -5.80 -21.46 -0.16
N PHE A 82 -4.73 -20.76 0.17
CA PHE A 82 -3.41 -21.35 0.19
C PHE A 82 -3.41 -22.28 1.39
N THR A 83 -3.57 -23.58 1.13
CA THR A 83 -3.27 -24.61 2.13
C THR A 83 -1.80 -24.44 2.49
N ILE A 84 -1.54 -23.79 3.61
CA ILE A 84 -0.20 -23.77 4.20
C ILE A 84 0.03 -25.22 4.62
N ALA A 85 0.79 -25.96 3.81
CA ALA A 85 1.35 -27.23 4.24
C ALA A 85 2.25 -26.90 5.43
N GLN A 86 1.72 -27.15 6.63
CA GLN A 86 2.46 -27.04 7.88
C GLN A 86 3.71 -27.91 7.74
N PRO A 87 4.94 -27.36 7.77
CA PRO A 87 6.12 -28.21 7.83
C PRO A 87 5.95 -29.02 9.10
N GLN A 88 5.82 -30.35 8.93
CA GLN A 88 5.74 -31.29 10.05
C GLN A 88 6.89 -30.94 10.97
N ALA A 89 6.56 -30.58 12.22
CA ALA A 89 7.53 -30.31 13.25
C ALA A 89 8.44 -31.53 13.31
N ALA A 90 9.63 -31.42 12.71
CA ALA A 90 10.66 -32.41 12.86
C ALA A 90 10.89 -32.52 14.36
N ALA A 91 10.54 -33.67 14.93
CA ALA A 91 10.68 -33.93 16.34
C ALA A 91 12.11 -33.55 16.73
N LEU A 92 12.24 -32.54 17.61
CA LEU A 92 13.52 -32.18 18.18
C LEU A 92 14.14 -33.47 18.75
N PRO A 93 15.37 -33.84 18.36
CA PRO A 93 16.00 -35.04 18.88
C PRO A 93 16.07 -34.90 20.40
N ALA A 94 15.60 -35.93 21.10
CA ALA A 94 15.56 -36.00 22.55
C ALA A 94 16.93 -35.58 23.10
N THR A 95 16.90 -34.56 23.97
CA THR A 95 18.08 -34.01 24.62
C THR A 95 18.97 -35.12 25.16
N ARG A 96 20.20 -35.20 24.65
CA ARG A 96 21.24 -36.10 25.14
C ARG A 96 21.42 -35.82 26.63
N LYS A 97 21.00 -36.76 27.50
CA LYS A 97 21.24 -36.67 28.95
C LYS A 97 22.74 -36.48 29.17
N LEU A 98 23.15 -35.28 29.57
CA LEU A 98 24.48 -35.02 30.09
C LEU A 98 24.62 -35.86 31.36
N ARG A 99 25.37 -36.96 31.28
CA ARG A 99 25.82 -37.70 32.46
C ARG A 99 26.66 -36.74 33.29
N ARG A 100 26.20 -36.41 34.50
CA ARG A 100 27.06 -35.82 35.53
C ARG A 100 28.22 -36.81 35.75
N ALA A 101 29.43 -36.36 35.45
CA ALA A 101 30.64 -36.99 35.95
C ALA A 101 30.71 -36.76 37.48
N ALA A 102 31.36 -37.72 38.13
CA ALA A 102 31.45 -37.99 39.56
C ALA A 102 31.64 -36.76 40.47
#